data_AF-A0A974AFZ8-F1
#
_entry.id   AF-A0A974AFZ8-F1
#
_cell.length_a   1.000
_cell.length_b   1.000
_cell.length_c   1.000
_cell.angle_alpha   90.00
_cell.angle_beta   90.00
_cell.angle_gamma   90.00
#
_symmetry.space_group_name_H-M   'P 1'
#
loop_
_entity.id
_entity.type
_entity.pdbx_description
1 polymer ?
#
loop_
_entity_poly.entity_id
_entity_poly.type
_entity_poly.pdbx_seq_one_letter_code
_entity_poly.pdbx_strand_id
1 'polypeptide(L)'
;MKTGGGKILRPGCALAPLKEEETDIEPVYLQAYSTSPLVGAHVDRLKPDFVFIDGDHSLRGAMQDHLLVRSHASIIVHHDIHSQACPDTTLLWKALKEFEAPGFDAFEFTSQYPSVNGSFLGIGAMKRRSGQT
;
A
#
# COMPACT_ATOMS: atom_id res chain seq x y z
N MET A 1 -51.53 -24.15 27.42
CA MET A 1 -50.37 -23.21 27.48
C MET A 1 -49.13 -24.04 27.79
N LYS A 2 -48.04 -24.09 27.03
CA LYS A 2 -47.60 -23.36 25.83
C LYS A 2 -46.82 -24.35 24.95
N THR A 3 -46.98 -24.15 23.66
CA THR A 3 -46.26 -24.78 22.55
C THR A 3 -44.83 -24.26 22.41
N GLY A 4 -43.96 -25.11 21.86
CA GLY A 4 -42.98 -24.69 20.85
C GLY A 4 -41.55 -24.42 21.31
N GLY A 5 -40.60 -25.05 20.63
CA GLY A 5 -39.18 -24.67 20.72
C GLY A 5 -38.20 -25.72 20.23
N GLY A 6 -38.49 -26.44 19.14
CA GLY A 6 -37.50 -27.29 18.49
C GLY A 6 -36.36 -26.44 17.93
N LYS A 7 -35.15 -26.59 18.47
CA LYS A 7 -33.93 -26.04 17.86
C LYS A 7 -33.63 -26.85 16.61
N ILE A 8 -33.91 -26.27 15.44
CA ILE A 8 -33.35 -26.72 14.16
C ILE A 8 -31.86 -26.40 14.21
N LEU A 9 -31.04 -27.42 14.47
CA LEU A 9 -29.60 -27.34 14.27
C LEU A 9 -29.36 -27.21 12.76
N ARG A 10 -28.89 -26.04 12.33
CA ARG A 10 -28.43 -25.85 10.95
C ARG A 10 -27.18 -26.72 10.72
N PRO A 11 -27.08 -27.45 9.59
CA PRO A 11 -25.86 -28.18 9.28
C PRO A 11 -24.72 -27.19 9.03
N GLY A 12 -23.53 -27.59 9.45
CA GLY A 12 -22.34 -26.73 9.52
C GLY A 12 -21.96 -26.10 8.20
N CYS A 13 -21.67 -24.79 8.24
CA CYS A 13 -20.73 -24.21 7.31
C CYS A 13 -19.34 -24.51 7.90
N ALA A 14 -18.79 -25.68 7.56
CA ALA A 14 -17.36 -25.87 7.72
C ALA A 14 -16.71 -24.85 6.80
N LEU A 15 -16.09 -23.82 7.38
CA LEU A 15 -15.11 -23.01 6.65
C LEU A 15 -14.10 -23.99 6.11
N ALA A 16 -14.09 -24.17 4.78
CA ALA A 16 -13.03 -24.93 4.14
C ALA A 16 -11.70 -24.34 4.64
N PRO A 17 -10.75 -25.17 5.12
CA PRO A 17 -9.43 -24.67 5.44
C PRO A 17 -8.91 -23.97 4.17
N LEU A 18 -8.48 -22.71 4.33
CA LEU A 18 -7.71 -22.04 3.29
C LEU A 18 -6.57 -23.00 2.97
N LYS A 19 -6.58 -23.58 1.76
CA LYS A 19 -5.43 -24.32 1.29
C LYS A 19 -4.32 -23.28 1.18
N GLU A 20 -3.36 -23.36 2.09
CA GLU A 20 -2.05 -22.74 1.90
C GLU A 20 -1.43 -23.47 0.71
N GLU A 21 -1.76 -23.04 -0.51
CA GLU A 21 -0.85 -23.26 -1.62
C GLU A 21 0.37 -22.42 -1.30
N GLU A 22 1.36 -23.07 -0.71
CA GLU A 22 2.71 -22.55 -0.57
C GLU A 22 3.24 -22.34 -1.99
N THR A 23 3.04 -21.11 -2.49
CA THR A 23 3.68 -20.66 -3.72
C THR A 23 5.09 -20.26 -3.33
N ASP A 24 6.09 -20.86 -3.98
CA ASP A 24 7.48 -20.44 -3.80
C ASP A 24 7.61 -18.99 -4.28
N ILE A 25 7.66 -18.04 -3.33
CA ILE A 25 7.94 -16.63 -3.61
C ILE A 25 9.45 -16.51 -3.77
N GLU A 26 9.93 -16.54 -5.01
CA GLU A 26 11.32 -16.26 -5.34
C GLU A 26 11.58 -14.74 -5.37
N PRO A 27 12.41 -14.20 -4.46
CA PRO A 27 12.69 -12.77 -4.42
C PRO A 27 13.58 -12.36 -5.60
N VAL A 28 13.12 -11.39 -6.39
CA VAL A 28 13.95 -10.76 -7.43
C VAL A 28 14.58 -9.49 -6.87
N TYR A 29 15.91 -9.46 -6.82
CA TYR A 29 16.66 -8.26 -6.44
C TYR A 29 17.16 -7.52 -7.68
N LEU A 30 16.80 -6.24 -7.79
CA LEU A 30 17.24 -5.35 -8.86
C LEU A 30 17.83 -4.06 -8.27
N GLN A 31 19.13 -3.84 -8.48
CA GLN A 31 19.82 -2.64 -8.01
C GLN A 31 19.95 -1.61 -9.14
N ALA A 32 18.99 -0.70 -9.25
CA ALA A 32 19.01 0.40 -10.20
C ALA A 32 18.03 1.51 -9.78
N TYR A 33 18.22 2.72 -10.33
CA TYR A 33 17.28 3.82 -10.12
C TYR A 33 15.95 3.55 -10.85
N SER A 34 14.83 4.04 -10.31
CA SER A 34 13.51 4.00 -10.94
C SER A 34 13.43 4.77 -12.26
N THR A 35 14.35 5.70 -12.49
CA THR A 35 14.53 6.41 -13.76
C THR A 35 15.23 5.58 -14.84
N SER A 36 15.78 4.42 -14.48
CA SER A 36 16.47 3.56 -15.45
C SER A 36 15.47 2.82 -16.35
N PRO A 37 15.77 2.66 -17.65
CA PRO A 37 14.95 1.83 -18.55
C PRO A 37 14.78 0.39 -18.07
N LEU A 38 15.77 -0.13 -17.34
CA LEU A 38 15.77 -1.48 -16.77
C LEU A 38 14.65 -1.66 -15.73
N VAL A 39 14.53 -0.73 -14.78
CA VAL A 39 13.46 -0.77 -13.77
C VAL A 39 12.10 -0.51 -14.41
N GLY A 40 12.02 0.46 -15.32
CA GLY A 40 10.77 0.75 -16.05
C GLY A 40 10.23 -0.47 -16.79
N ALA A 41 11.09 -1.18 -17.56
CA ALA A 41 10.71 -2.40 -18.26
C ALA A 41 10.34 -3.54 -17.28
N HIS A 42 11.01 -3.64 -16.14
CA HIS A 42 10.68 -4.65 -15.14
C HIS A 42 9.30 -4.41 -14.52
N VAL A 43 9.00 -3.17 -14.12
CA VAL A 43 7.71 -2.76 -13.56
C VAL A 43 6.59 -2.91 -14.59
N ASP A 44 6.80 -2.50 -15.85
CA ASP A 44 5.78 -2.63 -16.89
C ASP A 44 5.45 -4.10 -17.22
N ARG A 45 6.46 -4.99 -17.17
CA ARG A 45 6.26 -6.43 -17.35
C ARG A 45 5.53 -7.07 -16.17
N LEU A 46 5.90 -6.70 -14.94
CA LEU A 46 5.36 -7.31 -13.72
C LEU A 46 3.98 -6.75 -13.34
N LYS A 47 3.78 -5.44 -13.54
CA LYS A 47 2.64 -4.63 -13.10
C LYS A 47 2.23 -4.93 -11.65
N PRO A 48 3.13 -4.65 -10.67
CA PRO A 48 2.84 -4.96 -9.28
C PRO A 48 1.55 -4.28 -8.79
N ASP A 49 0.70 -5.06 -8.13
CA ASP A 49 -0.53 -4.58 -7.51
C ASP A 49 -0.26 -3.78 -6.23
N PHE A 50 0.79 -4.16 -5.50
CA PHE A 50 1.23 -3.52 -4.26
C PHE A 50 2.66 -3.00 -4.44
N VAL A 51 2.88 -1.73 -4.11
CA VAL A 51 4.19 -1.08 -4.20
C VAL A 51 4.48 -0.33 -2.90
N PHE A 52 5.66 -0.56 -2.33
CA PHE A 52 6.15 0.14 -1.14
C PHE A 52 7.34 1.02 -1.53
N ILE A 53 7.20 2.33 -1.39
CA ILE A 53 8.17 3.35 -1.79
C ILE A 53 8.91 3.84 -0.53
N ASP A 54 10.21 3.51 -0.44
CA ASP A 54 11.12 3.86 0.67
C ASP A 54 12.58 4.03 0.17
N GLY A 55 12.74 4.51 -1.06
CA GLY A 55 14.05 4.69 -1.68
C GLY A 55 14.61 6.10 -1.46
N ASP A 56 14.43 6.95 -2.47
CA ASP A 56 14.88 8.34 -2.47
C ASP A 56 13.89 9.24 -1.72
N HIS A 57 14.36 9.89 -0.65
CA HIS A 57 13.54 10.77 0.20
C HIS A 57 13.48 12.22 -0.29
N SER A 58 14.01 12.52 -1.48
CA SER A 58 13.78 13.79 -2.16
C SER A 58 12.40 13.83 -2.82
N LEU A 59 11.81 15.02 -2.89
CA LEU A 59 10.50 15.21 -3.51
C LEU A 59 10.44 14.66 -4.94
N ARG A 60 11.51 14.88 -5.73
CA ARG A 60 11.60 14.42 -7.11
C ARG A 60 11.69 12.90 -7.20
N GLY A 61 12.49 12.27 -6.36
CA GLY A 61 12.70 10.82 -6.37
C GLY A 61 11.42 10.07 -6.02
N ALA A 62 10.84 10.37 -4.86
CA ALA A 62 9.61 9.73 -4.41
C ALA A 62 8.41 10.00 -5.35
N MET A 63 8.33 11.19 -5.95
CA MET A 63 7.30 11.49 -6.96
C MET A 63 7.50 10.64 -8.23
N GLN A 64 8.74 10.47 -8.70
CA GLN A 64 9.04 9.62 -9.85
C GLN A 64 8.63 8.16 -9.60
N ASP A 65 8.92 7.64 -8.40
CA ASP A 65 8.54 6.28 -8.01
C ASP A 65 7.03 6.10 -8.01
N HIS A 66 6.28 7.09 -7.48
CA HIS A 66 4.83 7.09 -7.53
C HIS A 66 4.30 7.11 -8.96
N LEU A 67 4.82 8.01 -9.81
CA LEU A 67 4.40 8.14 -11.20
C LEU A 67 4.69 6.88 -12.03
N LEU A 68 5.76 6.15 -11.70
CA LEU A 68 6.13 4.91 -12.38
C LEU A 68 5.05 3.83 -12.24
N VAL A 69 4.36 3.77 -11.10
CA VAL A 69 3.44 2.68 -10.76
C VAL A 69 1.96 3.10 -10.74
N ARG A 70 1.67 4.41 -10.67
CA ARG A 70 0.31 4.96 -10.48
C ARG A 70 -0.71 4.56 -11.54
N SER A 71 -0.29 4.10 -12.71
CA SER A 71 -1.21 3.71 -13.78
C SER A 71 -1.82 2.33 -13.57
N HIS A 72 -1.18 1.45 -12.80
CA HIS A 72 -1.59 0.06 -12.65
C HIS A 72 -1.70 -0.41 -11.19
N ALA A 73 -0.88 0.12 -10.27
CA ALA A 73 -0.87 -0.38 -8.89
C ALA A 73 -2.23 -0.19 -8.22
N SER A 74 -2.68 -1.22 -7.51
CA SER A 74 -3.91 -1.23 -6.72
C SER A 74 -3.68 -0.59 -5.35
N ILE A 75 -2.48 -0.74 -4.80
CA ILE A 75 -2.05 -0.16 -3.53
C ILE A 75 -0.65 0.44 -3.69
N ILE A 76 -0.50 1.72 -3.33
CA ILE A 76 0.78 2.42 -3.32
C ILE A 76 1.03 2.92 -1.91
N VAL A 77 2.15 2.52 -1.32
CA VAL A 77 2.52 2.90 0.04
C VAL A 77 3.75 3.80 -0.01
N HIS A 78 3.70 4.90 0.72
CA HIS A 78 4.80 5.84 0.92
C HIS A 78 5.30 5.74 2.36
N HIS A 79 6.61 5.63 2.51
CA HIS A 79 7.31 5.74 3.79
C HIS A 79 7.51 7.21 4.19
N ASP A 80 7.75 7.45 5.48
CA ASP A 80 8.03 8.76 6.08
C ASP A 80 7.08 9.90 5.71
N ILE A 81 5.78 9.62 5.69
CA ILE A 81 4.73 10.63 5.40
C ILE A 81 4.50 11.63 6.54
N HIS A 82 5.10 11.37 7.70
CA HIS A 82 4.98 12.19 8.91
C HIS A 82 6.32 12.20 9.65
N SER A 83 7.34 12.79 9.00
CA SER A 83 8.70 12.85 9.53
C SER A 83 9.30 14.24 9.41
N GLN A 84 9.78 14.78 10.53
CA GLN A 84 10.52 16.04 10.60
C GLN A 84 11.90 15.94 9.94
N ALA A 85 12.47 14.73 9.88
CA ALA A 85 13.73 14.46 9.19
C ALA A 85 13.54 14.34 7.66
N CYS A 86 12.32 14.02 7.20
CA CYS A 86 11.98 13.80 5.79
C CYS A 86 10.87 14.78 5.35
N PRO A 87 11.16 16.09 5.28
CA PRO A 87 10.14 17.10 4.95
C PRO A 87 9.59 16.96 3.53
N ASP A 88 10.42 16.49 2.58
CA ASP A 88 10.05 16.33 1.18
C ASP A 88 9.02 15.22 0.95
N THR A 89 9.21 14.04 1.55
CA THR A 89 8.24 12.92 1.49
C THR A 89 6.95 13.27 2.23
N THR A 90 7.06 13.98 3.37
CA THR A 90 5.92 14.52 4.11
C THR A 90 5.12 15.52 3.26
N LEU A 91 5.80 16.41 2.53
CA LEU A 91 5.16 17.36 1.62
C LEU A 91 4.52 16.65 0.42
N LEU A 92 5.24 15.71 -0.20
CA LEU A 92 4.73 14.92 -1.32
C LEU A 92 3.43 14.22 -0.94
N TRP A 93 3.40 13.54 0.20
CA TRP A 93 2.21 12.82 0.66
C TRP A 93 1.00 13.73 0.80
N LYS A 94 1.17 14.93 1.40
CA LYS A 94 0.08 15.92 1.50
C LYS A 94 -0.46 16.29 0.12
N ALA A 95 0.40 16.47 -0.87
CA ALA A 95 -0.01 16.80 -2.24
C ALA A 95 -0.70 15.63 -2.94
N LEU A 96 -0.14 14.41 -2.83
CA LEU A 96 -0.69 13.22 -3.48
C LEU A 96 -2.09 12.90 -2.95
N LYS A 97 -2.37 13.08 -1.66
CA LYS A 97 -3.72 12.86 -1.11
C LYS A 97 -4.79 13.67 -1.84
N GLU A 98 -4.46 14.91 -2.21
CA GLU A 98 -5.38 15.79 -2.94
C GLU A 98 -5.45 15.44 -4.42
N PHE A 99 -4.30 15.20 -5.06
CA PHE A 99 -4.24 14.93 -6.51
C PHE A 99 -4.82 13.56 -6.89
N GLU A 100 -4.60 12.55 -6.06
CA GLU A 100 -5.05 11.19 -6.31
C GLU A 100 -6.43 10.91 -5.70
N ALA A 101 -7.00 11.85 -4.93
CA ALA A 101 -8.35 11.73 -4.33
C ALA A 101 -9.43 11.24 -5.31
N PRO A 102 -9.46 11.62 -6.61
CA PRO A 102 -10.47 11.12 -7.55
C PRO A 102 -10.42 9.62 -7.83
N GLY A 103 -9.26 8.97 -7.64
CA GLY A 103 -9.05 7.55 -7.96
C GLY A 103 -8.62 6.67 -6.79
N PHE A 104 -8.20 7.27 -5.67
CA PHE A 104 -7.66 6.55 -4.52
C PHE A 104 -8.33 6.97 -3.21
N ASP A 105 -8.44 6.02 -2.30
CA ASP A 105 -8.68 6.25 -0.88
C ASP A 105 -7.31 6.29 -0.16
N ALA A 106 -7.06 7.33 0.63
CA ALA A 106 -5.81 7.50 1.37
C ALA A 106 -5.97 7.13 2.85
N PHE A 107 -5.01 6.37 3.38
CA PHE A 107 -4.91 5.92 4.76
C PHE A 107 -3.57 6.37 5.35
N GLU A 108 -3.56 6.78 6.61
CA GLU A 108 -2.37 7.30 7.29
C GLU A 108 -2.17 6.56 8.63
N PHE A 109 -0.93 6.15 8.88
CA PHE A 109 -0.50 5.53 10.14
C PHE A 109 0.66 6.36 10.69
N THR A 110 0.35 7.33 11.55
CA THR A 110 1.29 8.38 12.00
C THR A 110 1.57 8.36 13.50
N SER A 111 0.99 7.42 14.25
CA SER A 111 1.28 7.25 15.68
C SER A 111 2.78 7.00 15.91
N GLN A 112 3.38 7.74 16.84
CA GLN A 112 4.78 7.59 17.23
C GLN A 112 4.90 6.80 18.54
N TYR A 113 6.07 6.19 18.76
CA TYR A 113 6.39 5.61 20.07
C TYR A 113 6.42 6.72 21.14
N PRO A 114 5.92 6.46 22.37
CA PRO A 114 5.94 7.46 23.45
C PRO A 114 7.33 7.97 23.82
N SER A 115 8.38 7.18 23.55
CA SER A 115 9.78 7.55 23.78
C SER A 115 10.36 8.50 22.74
N VAL A 116 9.66 8.73 21.62
CA VAL A 116 10.11 9.59 20.53
C VAL A 116 9.59 11.01 20.77
N ASN A 117 10.50 11.96 20.93
CA ASN A 117 10.15 13.38 21.05
C ASN A 117 10.14 14.04 19.66
N GLY A 118 8.98 14.08 19.02
CA GLY A 118 8.79 14.60 17.68
C GLY A 118 8.07 13.60 16.79
N SER A 119 8.22 13.74 15.48
CA SER A 119 7.67 12.79 14.51
C SER A 119 8.74 12.46 13.47
N PHE A 120 9.00 11.17 13.30
CA PHE A 120 10.11 10.69 12.46
C PHE A 120 9.73 9.51 11.58
N LEU A 121 8.47 9.07 11.67
CA LEU A 121 7.97 7.90 10.96
C LEU A 121 6.52 8.14 10.56
N GLY A 122 6.08 7.52 9.49
CA GLY A 122 4.66 7.43 9.16
C GLY A 122 4.46 6.67 7.87
N ILE A 123 3.43 5.83 7.82
CA ILE A 123 3.07 5.08 6.62
C ILE A 123 1.81 5.68 6.01
N GLY A 124 1.88 6.07 4.74
CA GLY A 124 0.73 6.48 3.94
C GLY A 124 0.41 5.40 2.93
N ALA A 125 -0.82 4.91 2.89
CA ALA A 125 -1.26 3.92 1.91
C ALA A 125 -2.39 4.49 1.05
N MET A 126 -2.23 4.44 -0.26
CA MET A 126 -3.28 4.76 -1.22
C MET A 126 -3.83 3.48 -1.82
N LYS A 127 -5.14 3.27 -1.70
CA LYS A 127 -5.84 2.14 -2.30
C LYS A 127 -6.71 2.62 -3.45
N ARG A 128 -6.51 2.06 -4.63
CA ARG A 128 -7.32 2.39 -5.82
C ARG A 128 -8.78 1.98 -5.59
N ARG A 129 -9.71 2.86 -5.97
CA ARG A 129 -11.14 2.58 -5.93
C ARG A 129 -11.52 1.62 -7.06
N SER A 130 -12.26 0.56 -6.75
CA SER A 130 -12.76 -0.39 -7.74
C SER A 130 -13.74 0.31 -8.70
N GLY A 131 -13.47 0.30 -10.01
CA GLY A 131 -14.37 0.85 -11.03
C GLY A 131 -13.83 1.98 -11.93
N GLN A 132 -12.54 2.31 -11.84
CA GLN A 132 -11.87 3.24 -12.76
C GLN A 132 -10.69 2.51 -13.44
N THR A 133 -11.00 1.78 -14.52
CA THR A 133 -10.05 1.34 -15.55
C THR A 133 -10.44 1.95 -16.88
#